data_AF-B2LSE2-F1
#
_entry.id   AF-B2LSE2-F1
#
_cell.length_a   1.000
_cell.length_b   1.000
_cell.length_c   1.000
_cell.angle_alpha   90.00
_cell.angle_beta   90.00
_cell.angle_gamma   90.00
#
_symmetry.space_group_name_H-M   'P 1'
#
loop_
_entity.id
_entity.type
_entity.pdbx_description
1 polymer ?
#
loop_
_entity_poly.entity_id
_entity_poly.type
_entity_poly.pdbx_seq_one_letter_code
_entity_poly.pdbx_strand_id
1 'polypeptide(L)'
;VIDANWRWVHDKNGKNCYTGNTWDATLCPDDKTCAANCAVDGASYASTYGVTTSGNSLRINFVTQASQKNIGSRLYLLENDTTYQKFNLLNQEFTFDVDVSNLPCGLNGALYFVDMDADGGMAKYPTNKAGAKYGTGYCDSQCPRDLKFINGIANVEGWTPSSNDPNSGVGGHGTCCAEMDIWEANSISEALAPHPCDTPGQTMCEGNACGGTYSNDRYAGTCDPDGCDFNPYRQGVTNFYGPGMTVDTKSPFTVVTQFLTDDGTSTGTLSEIKRFYVQNGKVIGQPQSTVAGVSGNSITDSFCKAQKAAFGDTDDFTKHGALAGMGAAFEEGMVLVMSLWDDHNSNMFWLDS
;
A
#
# COMPACT_ATOMS: atom_id res chain seq x y z
N VAL A 1 0.42 -0.37 -14.26
CA VAL A 1 1.85 -0.03 -14.50
C VAL A 1 2.65 -0.40 -13.27
N ILE A 2 3.87 -0.96 -13.42
CA ILE A 2 4.73 -1.27 -12.27
C ILE A 2 5.38 -0.01 -11.70
N ASP A 3 5.49 0.04 -10.38
CA ASP A 3 6.16 1.08 -9.59
C ASP A 3 7.61 1.32 -10.02
N ALA A 4 8.06 2.57 -9.93
CA ALA A 4 9.38 2.99 -10.37
C ALA A 4 10.54 2.38 -9.57
N ASN A 5 10.33 2.00 -8.31
CA ASN A 5 11.34 1.42 -7.45
C ASN A 5 11.81 0.04 -7.91
N TRP A 6 10.95 -0.71 -8.62
CA TRP A 6 11.31 -2.00 -9.23
C TRP A 6 12.11 -1.88 -10.52
N ARG A 7 12.10 -0.70 -11.14
CA ARG A 7 12.67 -0.53 -12.49
C ARG A 7 14.17 -0.41 -12.43
N TRP A 8 14.78 -0.78 -13.55
CA TRP A 8 16.19 -0.49 -13.79
C TRP A 8 16.40 1.02 -13.89
N VAL A 9 17.41 1.51 -13.14
CA VAL A 9 17.81 2.91 -13.13
C VAL A 9 19.22 3.03 -13.68
N HIS A 10 19.39 3.74 -14.79
CA HIS A 10 20.66 3.82 -15.50
C HIS A 10 20.95 5.20 -16.09
N ASP A 11 22.22 5.48 -16.36
CA ASP A 11 22.63 6.65 -17.13
C ASP A 11 22.34 6.49 -18.62
N LYS A 12 22.55 7.54 -19.42
CA LYS A 12 22.35 7.50 -20.89
C LYS A 12 23.17 6.43 -21.64
N ASN A 13 24.20 5.86 -21.02
CA ASN A 13 25.08 4.85 -21.62
C ASN A 13 24.74 3.42 -21.14
N GLY A 14 23.73 3.27 -20.29
CA GLY A 14 23.33 1.97 -19.72
C GLY A 14 24.17 1.55 -18.51
N LYS A 15 24.90 2.46 -17.85
CA LYS A 15 25.54 2.20 -16.57
C LYS A 15 24.52 2.35 -15.45
N ASN A 16 24.43 1.36 -14.55
CA ASN A 16 23.52 1.42 -13.40
C ASN A 16 23.80 2.63 -12.51
N CYS A 17 22.75 3.38 -12.18
CA CYS A 17 22.79 4.37 -11.11
C CYS A 17 22.57 3.74 -9.73
N TYR A 18 21.85 2.62 -9.68
CA TYR A 18 21.55 1.88 -8.45
C TYR A 18 21.70 0.38 -8.71
N THR A 19 22.43 -0.33 -7.85
CA THR A 19 22.65 -1.78 -7.95
C THR A 19 22.57 -2.43 -6.58
N GLY A 20 21.78 -3.51 -6.47
CA GLY A 20 21.50 -4.15 -5.19
C GLY A 20 20.80 -3.15 -4.29
N ASN A 21 21.48 -2.69 -3.25
CA ASN A 21 21.01 -1.69 -2.31
C ASN A 21 21.89 -0.42 -2.22
N THR A 22 22.65 -0.11 -3.28
CA THR A 22 23.61 1.01 -3.29
C THR A 22 23.52 1.85 -4.55
N TRP A 23 23.74 3.16 -4.40
CA TRP A 23 23.85 4.13 -5.48
C TRP A 23 25.30 4.23 -6.01
N ASP A 24 25.46 4.51 -7.30
CA ASP A 24 26.76 4.84 -7.89
C ASP A 24 27.17 6.26 -7.54
N ALA A 25 28.16 6.42 -6.67
CA ALA A 25 28.58 7.73 -6.15
C ALA A 25 29.14 8.71 -7.21
N THR A 26 29.50 8.23 -8.41
CA THR A 26 29.95 9.13 -9.50
C THR A 26 28.76 9.70 -10.26
N LEU A 27 27.74 8.88 -10.52
CA LEU A 27 26.51 9.30 -11.18
C LEU A 27 25.57 10.04 -10.23
N CYS A 28 25.57 9.66 -8.96
CA CYS A 28 24.66 10.13 -7.92
C CYS A 28 25.43 10.68 -6.71
N PRO A 29 26.16 11.80 -6.85
CA PRO A 29 26.83 12.44 -5.72
C PRO A 29 25.88 13.23 -4.80
N ASP A 30 24.73 13.63 -5.33
CA ASP A 30 23.65 14.37 -4.65
C ASP A 30 22.33 14.10 -5.38
N ASP A 31 21.21 14.44 -4.76
CA ASP A 31 19.89 14.04 -5.22
C ASP A 31 19.50 14.66 -6.58
N LYS A 32 19.88 15.92 -6.80
CA LYS A 32 19.56 16.66 -8.03
C LYS A 32 20.42 16.19 -9.20
N THR A 33 21.71 16.01 -8.96
CA THR A 33 22.65 15.49 -9.96
C THR A 33 22.27 14.07 -10.35
N CYS A 34 21.92 13.22 -9.38
CA CYS A 34 21.45 11.87 -9.64
C CYS A 34 20.18 11.85 -10.51
N ALA A 35 19.17 12.65 -10.16
CA ALA A 35 17.93 12.76 -10.95
C ALA A 35 18.16 13.28 -12.38
N ALA A 36 19.16 14.14 -12.58
CA ALA A 36 19.51 14.63 -13.92
C ALA A 36 20.32 13.61 -14.74
N ASN A 37 21.11 12.77 -14.08
CA ASN A 37 21.98 11.79 -14.74
C ASN A 37 21.29 10.46 -15.07
N CYS A 38 20.22 10.13 -14.33
CA CYS A 38 19.62 8.80 -14.32
C CYS A 38 18.22 8.78 -14.92
N ALA A 39 17.90 7.68 -15.60
CA ALA A 39 16.59 7.42 -16.18
C ALA A 39 16.00 6.13 -15.59
N VAL A 40 14.67 6.12 -15.48
CA VAL A 40 13.87 4.95 -15.13
C VAL A 40 13.41 4.28 -16.43
N ASP A 41 13.76 3.01 -16.65
CA ASP A 41 13.55 2.34 -17.93
C ASP A 41 12.19 1.60 -18.05
N GLY A 42 11.93 1.06 -19.25
CA GLY A 42 10.83 0.15 -19.53
C GLY A 42 10.88 -1.14 -18.68
N ALA A 43 9.76 -1.85 -18.65
CA ALA A 43 9.60 -3.06 -17.86
C ALA A 43 9.11 -4.22 -18.74
N SER A 44 9.88 -5.32 -18.76
CA SER A 44 9.41 -6.59 -19.34
C SER A 44 8.59 -7.35 -18.29
N TYR A 45 7.32 -6.96 -18.15
CA TYR A 45 6.39 -7.41 -17.10
C TYR A 45 6.43 -8.92 -16.81
N ALA A 46 6.19 -9.76 -17.82
CA ALA A 46 6.10 -11.21 -17.61
C ALA A 46 7.46 -11.85 -17.31
N SER A 47 8.50 -11.54 -18.10
CA SER A 47 9.80 -12.22 -18.02
C SER A 47 10.66 -11.76 -16.84
N THR A 48 10.54 -10.50 -16.43
CA THR A 48 11.36 -9.92 -15.36
C THR A 48 10.64 -9.91 -14.03
N TYR A 49 9.34 -9.56 -14.02
CA TYR A 49 8.58 -9.31 -12.79
C TYR A 49 7.50 -10.37 -12.52
N GLY A 50 7.30 -11.32 -13.43
CA GLY A 50 6.27 -12.36 -13.25
C GLY A 50 4.85 -11.81 -13.22
N VAL A 51 4.64 -10.66 -13.87
CA VAL A 51 3.36 -9.97 -13.96
C VAL A 51 2.70 -10.29 -15.31
N THR A 52 1.44 -10.73 -15.26
CA THR A 52 0.63 -10.97 -16.46
C THR A 52 -0.80 -10.49 -16.26
N THR A 53 -1.43 -10.03 -17.34
CA THR A 53 -2.87 -9.72 -17.36
C THR A 53 -3.58 -10.53 -18.44
N SER A 54 -4.86 -10.84 -18.22
CA SER A 54 -5.74 -11.46 -19.21
C SER A 54 -7.18 -11.05 -18.93
N GLY A 55 -7.81 -10.34 -19.87
CA GLY A 55 -9.15 -9.76 -19.65
C GLY A 55 -9.16 -8.85 -18.42
N ASN A 56 -9.94 -9.22 -17.41
CA ASN A 56 -10.09 -8.51 -16.14
C ASN A 56 -9.20 -9.07 -15.00
N SER A 57 -8.27 -9.98 -15.29
CA SER A 57 -7.40 -10.59 -14.29
C SER A 57 -5.97 -10.03 -14.34
N LEU A 58 -5.40 -9.76 -13.17
CA LEU A 58 -3.98 -9.53 -12.93
C LEU A 58 -3.43 -10.68 -12.09
N ARG A 59 -2.28 -11.22 -12.50
CA ARG A 59 -1.51 -12.19 -11.71
C ARG A 59 -0.12 -11.64 -11.42
N ILE A 60 0.28 -11.75 -10.16
CA ILE A 60 1.61 -11.37 -9.67
C ILE A 60 2.26 -12.64 -9.09
N ASN A 61 3.41 -13.04 -9.63
CA ASN A 61 4.22 -14.10 -9.02
C ASN A 61 5.18 -13.50 -7.98
N PHE A 62 5.44 -14.22 -6.90
CA PHE A 62 6.34 -13.73 -5.85
C PHE A 62 7.81 -13.70 -6.30
N VAL A 63 8.38 -14.82 -6.73
CA VAL A 63 9.76 -14.88 -7.23
C VAL A 63 9.77 -15.07 -8.73
N THR A 64 10.50 -14.22 -9.45
CA THR A 64 10.75 -14.37 -10.89
C THR A 64 12.26 -14.38 -11.16
N GLN A 65 12.74 -15.47 -11.76
CA GLN A 65 14.15 -15.60 -12.12
C GLN A 65 14.36 -15.13 -13.56
N ALA A 66 15.12 -14.04 -13.73
CA ALA A 66 15.58 -13.52 -15.01
C ALA A 66 17.12 -13.38 -14.99
N SER A 67 17.67 -12.37 -15.67
CA SER A 67 19.07 -11.96 -15.49
C SER A 67 19.40 -11.59 -14.04
N GLN A 68 18.39 -11.14 -13.29
CA GLN A 68 18.40 -10.95 -11.84
C GLN A 68 17.21 -11.68 -11.20
N LYS A 69 17.29 -11.93 -9.89
CA LYS A 69 16.17 -12.47 -9.10
C LYS A 69 15.27 -11.30 -8.69
N ASN A 70 14.04 -11.27 -9.22
CA ASN A 70 13.00 -10.34 -8.78
C ASN A 70 12.18 -10.94 -7.64
N ILE A 71 11.80 -10.11 -6.68
CA ILE A 71 10.93 -10.45 -5.55
C ILE A 71 9.76 -9.45 -5.54
N GLY A 72 8.55 -9.98 -5.59
CA GLY A 72 7.32 -9.20 -5.54
C GLY A 72 7.13 -8.23 -6.70
N SER A 73 6.07 -7.43 -6.60
CA SER A 73 5.88 -6.22 -7.40
C SER A 73 4.78 -5.35 -6.80
N ARG A 74 4.80 -4.05 -7.10
CA ARG A 74 3.72 -3.11 -6.83
C ARG A 74 3.24 -2.49 -8.13
N LEU A 75 1.94 -2.50 -8.37
CA LEU A 75 1.32 -2.02 -9.61
C LEU A 75 0.18 -1.05 -9.36
N TYR A 76 0.04 -0.10 -10.27
CA TYR A 76 -1.05 0.89 -10.27
C TYR A 76 -1.98 0.69 -11.46
N LEU A 77 -3.28 0.93 -11.26
CA LEU A 77 -4.24 0.98 -12.35
C LEU A 77 -4.15 2.33 -13.09
N LEU A 78 -4.06 2.26 -14.42
CA LEU A 78 -4.02 3.44 -15.29
C LEU A 78 -5.38 3.66 -15.94
N GLU A 79 -5.83 4.91 -15.99
CA GLU A 79 -6.93 5.34 -16.87
C GLU A 79 -6.46 5.37 -18.32
N ASN A 80 -5.24 5.89 -18.53
CA ASN A 80 -4.55 5.95 -19.81
C ASN A 80 -3.03 5.85 -19.59
N ASP A 81 -2.25 5.79 -20.67
CA ASP A 81 -0.79 5.59 -20.62
C ASP A 81 -0.01 6.60 -19.74
N THR A 82 -0.61 7.75 -19.40
CA THR A 82 0.03 8.85 -18.66
C THR A 82 -0.72 9.28 -17.40
N THR A 83 -1.80 8.60 -17.03
CA THR A 83 -2.65 9.02 -15.90
C THR A 83 -3.16 7.80 -15.14
N TYR A 84 -2.96 7.81 -13.82
CA TYR A 84 -3.57 6.83 -12.92
C TYR A 84 -5.08 7.00 -12.88
N GLN A 85 -5.80 5.88 -12.79
CA GLN A 85 -7.23 5.94 -12.50
C GLN A 85 -7.40 6.38 -11.04
N LYS A 86 -8.04 7.53 -10.83
CA LYS A 86 -8.45 8.01 -9.51
C LYS A 86 -9.87 7.52 -9.20
N PHE A 87 -10.09 7.13 -7.96
CA PHE A 87 -11.37 6.62 -7.45
C PHE A 87 -11.80 7.44 -6.23
N ASN A 88 -13.01 8.01 -6.28
CA ASN A 88 -13.68 8.49 -5.07
C ASN A 88 -14.62 7.38 -4.58
N LEU A 89 -14.40 6.93 -3.36
CA LEU A 89 -15.13 5.79 -2.79
C LEU A 89 -16.26 6.20 -1.84
N LEU A 90 -16.46 7.49 -1.53
CA LEU A 90 -17.52 7.94 -0.62
C LEU A 90 -18.92 7.57 -1.15
N ASN A 91 -19.70 6.89 -0.31
CA ASN A 91 -21.03 6.36 -0.65
C ASN A 91 -21.02 5.46 -1.89
N GLN A 92 -19.92 4.72 -2.07
CA GLN A 92 -19.74 3.70 -3.10
C GLN A 92 -19.38 2.36 -2.45
N GLU A 93 -19.27 1.34 -3.28
CA GLU A 93 -18.59 0.10 -2.93
C GLU A 93 -17.49 -0.21 -3.96
N PHE A 94 -16.41 -0.83 -3.47
CA PHE A 94 -15.36 -1.39 -4.31
C PHE A 94 -15.36 -2.91 -4.16
N THR A 95 -15.35 -3.60 -5.30
CA THR A 95 -15.55 -5.06 -5.37
C THR A 95 -14.56 -5.68 -6.33
N PHE A 96 -13.97 -6.81 -5.91
CA PHE A 96 -13.05 -7.59 -6.73
C PHE A 96 -13.10 -9.08 -6.37
N ASP A 97 -12.70 -9.93 -7.32
CA ASP A 97 -12.44 -11.35 -7.06
C ASP A 97 -10.95 -11.56 -6.80
N VAL A 98 -10.62 -12.47 -5.89
CA VAL A 98 -9.24 -12.80 -5.52
C VAL A 98 -9.03 -14.30 -5.34
N ASP A 99 -7.83 -14.76 -5.69
CA ASP A 99 -7.34 -16.11 -5.42
C ASP A 99 -6.06 -16.04 -4.58
N VAL A 100 -6.20 -16.29 -3.28
CA VAL A 100 -5.09 -16.33 -2.32
C VAL A 100 -4.60 -17.76 -2.03
N SER A 101 -5.12 -18.78 -2.73
CA SER A 101 -4.87 -20.20 -2.42
C SER A 101 -3.40 -20.61 -2.51
N ASN A 102 -2.59 -19.80 -3.19
CA ASN A 102 -1.15 -20.02 -3.39
C ASN A 102 -0.28 -19.08 -2.53
N LEU A 103 -0.86 -18.33 -1.59
CA LEU A 103 -0.15 -17.42 -0.70
C LEU A 103 -0.02 -18.04 0.70
N PRO A 104 1.15 -18.58 1.08
CA PRO A 104 1.39 -19.06 2.45
C PRO A 104 1.58 -17.89 3.44
N CYS A 105 1.74 -18.21 4.73
CA CYS A 105 2.20 -17.26 5.75
C CYS A 105 3.51 -16.58 5.33
N GLY A 106 3.73 -15.37 5.83
CA GLY A 106 4.91 -14.56 5.53
C GLY A 106 4.82 -13.76 4.23
N LEU A 107 3.78 -13.99 3.41
CA LEU A 107 3.48 -13.18 2.23
C LEU A 107 2.23 -12.34 2.45
N ASN A 108 2.15 -11.23 1.73
CA ASN A 108 0.96 -10.39 1.66
C ASN A 108 0.68 -10.03 0.19
N GLY A 109 -0.47 -10.48 -0.31
CA GLY A 109 -1.04 -10.00 -1.56
C GLY A 109 -1.97 -8.84 -1.26
N ALA A 110 -1.45 -7.61 -1.37
CA ALA A 110 -2.19 -6.41 -0.99
C ALA A 110 -2.92 -5.76 -2.18
N LEU A 111 -4.14 -5.30 -1.94
CA LEU A 111 -4.92 -4.45 -2.85
C LEU A 111 -5.46 -3.29 -2.02
N TYR A 112 -5.08 -2.07 -2.37
CA TYR A 112 -5.29 -0.89 -1.52
C TYR A 112 -5.34 0.39 -2.35
N PHE A 113 -5.65 1.51 -1.70
CA PHE A 113 -5.73 2.82 -2.31
C PHE A 113 -4.81 3.81 -1.60
N VAL A 114 -4.12 4.66 -2.37
CA VAL A 114 -3.27 5.73 -1.83
C VAL A 114 -3.55 7.05 -2.55
N ASP A 115 -3.38 8.17 -1.85
CA ASP A 115 -3.64 9.50 -2.43
C ASP A 115 -2.44 10.06 -3.21
N MET A 116 -2.07 9.35 -4.28
CA MET A 116 -1.04 9.76 -5.23
C MET A 116 -1.57 10.76 -6.26
N ASP A 117 -0.70 11.65 -6.73
CA ASP A 117 -1.00 12.51 -7.88
C ASP A 117 -1.30 11.68 -9.14
N ALA A 118 -2.37 12.03 -9.86
CA ALA A 118 -2.83 11.27 -11.02
C ALA A 118 -1.79 11.17 -12.15
N ASP A 119 -0.90 12.16 -12.29
CA ASP A 119 0.18 12.18 -13.29
C ASP A 119 1.53 11.66 -12.76
N GLY A 120 1.55 11.11 -11.53
CA GLY A 120 2.77 10.69 -10.85
C GLY A 120 3.66 11.86 -10.39
N GLY A 121 3.10 13.06 -10.26
CA GLY A 121 3.77 14.27 -9.77
C GLY A 121 4.44 15.10 -10.86
N MET A 122 4.21 14.83 -12.15
CA MET A 122 4.86 15.57 -13.25
C MET A 122 4.54 17.07 -13.24
N ALA A 123 3.28 17.44 -12.98
CA ALA A 123 2.85 18.83 -12.96
C ALA A 123 3.48 19.61 -11.79
N LYS A 124 3.65 18.96 -10.63
CA LYS A 124 4.26 19.57 -9.43
C LYS A 124 5.79 19.61 -9.51
N TYR A 125 6.41 18.61 -10.15
CA TYR A 125 7.86 18.43 -10.17
C TYR A 125 8.40 18.37 -11.60
N PRO A 126 8.79 19.51 -12.19
CA PRO A 126 9.24 19.57 -13.59
C PRO A 126 10.47 18.71 -13.90
N THR A 127 11.24 18.29 -12.90
CA THR A 127 12.37 17.36 -13.06
C THR A 127 11.92 15.90 -13.20
N ASN A 128 10.71 15.55 -12.75
CA ASN A 128 10.08 14.27 -13.09
C ASN A 128 9.60 14.30 -14.55
N LYS A 129 10.38 13.65 -15.44
CA LYS A 129 10.02 13.49 -16.86
C LYS A 129 9.36 12.14 -17.16
N ALA A 130 9.23 11.26 -16.16
CA ALA A 130 8.77 9.89 -16.34
C ALA A 130 7.27 9.75 -16.03
N GLY A 131 6.81 10.28 -14.90
CA GLY A 131 5.39 10.34 -14.53
C GLY A 131 4.71 8.99 -14.29
N ALA A 132 3.38 9.00 -14.29
CA ALA A 132 2.55 7.81 -14.07
C ALA A 132 2.84 6.68 -15.07
N LYS A 133 3.24 7.02 -16.31
CA LYS A 133 3.65 6.04 -17.35
C LYS A 133 4.75 5.08 -16.88
N TYR A 134 5.62 5.57 -16.00
CA TYR A 134 6.74 4.81 -15.43
C TYR A 134 6.55 4.49 -13.95
N GLY A 135 5.34 4.65 -13.40
CA GLY A 135 5.05 4.25 -12.03
C GLY A 135 5.66 5.15 -10.97
N THR A 136 5.85 6.45 -11.25
CA THR A 136 6.41 7.41 -10.27
C THR A 136 5.33 7.99 -9.35
N GLY A 137 5.78 8.63 -8.26
CA GLY A 137 4.94 9.42 -7.36
C GLY A 137 4.25 8.63 -6.26
N TYR A 138 4.73 7.43 -5.94
CA TYR A 138 4.17 6.62 -4.85
C TYR A 138 4.30 7.33 -3.50
N CYS A 139 3.34 7.08 -2.63
CA CYS A 139 3.26 7.48 -1.23
C CYS A 139 2.32 6.50 -0.53
N ASP A 140 2.45 6.38 0.78
CA ASP A 140 1.51 5.65 1.63
C ASP A 140 1.60 6.16 3.09
N SER A 141 0.85 5.52 4.00
CA SER A 141 0.76 5.95 5.41
C SER A 141 2.04 5.71 6.20
N GLN A 142 2.95 4.88 5.69
CA GLN A 142 4.23 4.59 6.32
C GLN A 142 5.29 5.65 6.03
N CYS A 143 4.95 6.67 5.23
CA CYS A 143 5.89 7.70 4.79
C CYS A 143 7.20 7.10 4.23
N PRO A 144 7.14 6.16 3.27
CA PRO A 144 8.25 5.31 2.87
C PRO A 144 9.45 6.12 2.41
N ARG A 145 10.61 5.71 2.92
CA ARG A 145 11.92 6.32 2.66
C ARG A 145 12.82 5.45 1.79
N ASP A 146 12.32 4.30 1.34
CA ASP A 146 13.01 3.35 0.46
C ASP A 146 12.87 3.68 -1.03
N LEU A 147 12.01 4.64 -1.36
CA LEU A 147 11.82 5.04 -2.75
C LEU A 147 13.06 5.75 -3.29
N LYS A 148 13.54 5.27 -4.44
CA LYS A 148 14.70 5.84 -5.14
C LYS A 148 14.49 7.27 -5.63
N PHE A 149 13.25 7.64 -5.97
CA PHE A 149 12.91 8.97 -6.47
C PHE A 149 11.64 9.48 -5.81
N ILE A 150 11.71 10.69 -5.25
CA ILE A 150 10.60 11.39 -4.59
C ILE A 150 10.61 12.82 -5.12
N ASN A 151 9.45 13.39 -5.46
CA ASN A 151 9.31 14.80 -5.86
C ASN A 151 10.26 15.27 -6.99
N GLY A 152 10.57 14.37 -7.93
CA GLY A 152 11.47 14.65 -9.05
C GLY A 152 12.95 14.79 -8.68
N ILE A 153 13.36 14.38 -7.48
CA ILE A 153 14.74 14.23 -7.05
C ILE A 153 15.04 12.76 -6.73
N ALA A 154 16.30 12.36 -6.74
CA ALA A 154 16.69 11.05 -6.21
C ALA A 154 16.68 11.07 -4.68
N ASN A 155 16.85 9.90 -4.05
CA ASN A 155 16.93 9.76 -2.61
C ASN A 155 18.29 9.14 -2.20
N VAL A 156 19.38 9.70 -2.73
CA VAL A 156 20.74 9.22 -2.46
C VAL A 156 21.34 9.86 -1.21
N GLU A 157 20.96 11.09 -0.89
CA GLU A 157 21.41 11.78 0.31
C GLU A 157 20.93 11.06 1.58
N GLY A 158 21.86 10.69 2.46
CA GLY A 158 21.55 9.94 3.68
C GLY A 158 21.21 8.45 3.47
N TRP A 159 21.39 7.91 2.25
CA TRP A 159 21.05 6.52 1.94
C TRP A 159 21.80 5.51 2.82
N THR A 160 21.03 4.67 3.51
CA THR A 160 21.53 3.56 4.34
C THR A 160 21.00 2.24 3.77
N PRO A 161 21.88 1.36 3.26
CA PRO A 161 21.47 0.04 2.79
C PRO A 161 20.77 -0.78 3.88
N SER A 162 19.71 -1.51 3.53
CA SER A 162 19.05 -2.41 4.46
C SER A 162 19.99 -3.56 4.85
N SER A 163 19.97 -3.95 6.12
CA SER A 163 20.75 -5.09 6.63
C SER A 163 20.17 -6.45 6.26
N ASN A 164 18.90 -6.52 5.88
CA ASN A 164 18.18 -7.77 5.61
C ASN A 164 17.41 -7.78 4.28
N ASP A 165 17.42 -6.69 3.51
CA ASP A 165 16.98 -6.65 2.12
C ASP A 165 18.15 -6.25 1.20
N PRO A 166 18.65 -7.16 0.33
CA PRO A 166 19.74 -6.84 -0.58
C PRO A 166 19.35 -5.89 -1.73
N ASN A 167 18.07 -5.56 -1.89
CA ASN A 167 17.56 -4.70 -2.97
C ASN A 167 17.08 -3.32 -2.49
N SER A 168 17.02 -3.11 -1.17
CA SER A 168 16.42 -1.92 -0.56
C SER A 168 17.33 -1.24 0.46
N GLY A 169 16.97 -0.02 0.82
CA GLY A 169 17.63 0.83 1.80
C GLY A 169 16.71 1.99 2.16
N VAL A 170 17.22 2.93 2.93
CA VAL A 170 16.45 4.07 3.46
C VAL A 170 17.21 5.35 3.21
N GLY A 171 16.61 6.30 2.48
CA GLY A 171 17.18 7.61 2.20
C GLY A 171 16.83 8.68 3.23
N GLY A 172 17.28 9.91 2.98
CA GLY A 172 16.96 11.09 3.78
C GLY A 172 15.50 11.52 3.66
N HIS A 173 14.89 11.30 2.49
CA HIS A 173 13.53 11.74 2.17
C HIS A 173 12.53 10.60 2.27
N GLY A 174 11.31 10.89 2.73
CA GLY A 174 10.16 9.99 2.66
C GLY A 174 8.95 10.65 2.00
N THR A 175 7.92 9.86 1.68
CA THR A 175 6.74 10.34 0.95
C THR A 175 5.46 9.80 1.57
N CYS A 176 4.71 10.69 2.22
CA CYS A 176 3.51 10.41 3.01
C CYS A 176 2.24 10.68 2.21
N CYS A 177 1.22 9.84 2.35
CA CYS A 177 -0.17 10.17 2.03
C CYS A 177 -1.12 9.21 2.72
N ALA A 178 -2.41 9.56 2.76
CA ALA A 178 -3.44 8.68 3.29
C ALA A 178 -3.53 7.38 2.48
N GLU A 179 -3.85 6.30 3.18
CA GLU A 179 -3.89 4.94 2.64
C GLU A 179 -5.14 4.22 3.13
N MET A 180 -5.81 3.51 2.22
CA MET A 180 -6.94 2.66 2.52
C MET A 180 -6.61 1.24 2.07
N ASP A 181 -6.21 0.41 3.02
CA ASP A 181 -5.92 -1.00 2.81
C ASP A 181 -7.22 -1.78 2.74
N ILE A 182 -7.72 -1.94 1.51
CA ILE A 182 -8.91 -2.75 1.24
C ILE A 182 -8.65 -4.20 1.60
N TRP A 183 -7.44 -4.68 1.31
CA TRP A 183 -7.13 -6.09 1.38
C TRP A 183 -5.64 -6.29 1.58
N GLU A 184 -5.26 -6.78 2.73
CA GLU A 184 -3.94 -7.34 2.99
C GLU A 184 -4.12 -8.77 3.46
N ALA A 185 -3.64 -9.74 2.68
CA ALA A 185 -3.96 -11.13 2.97
C ALA A 185 -2.97 -12.15 2.40
N ASN A 186 -3.05 -13.31 3.01
CA ASN A 186 -2.60 -14.58 2.45
C ASN A 186 -3.69 -15.64 2.68
N SER A 187 -3.40 -16.92 2.44
CA SER A 187 -4.40 -17.98 2.61
C SER A 187 -4.85 -18.21 4.06
N ILE A 188 -4.17 -17.61 5.05
CA ILE A 188 -4.39 -17.85 6.48
C ILE A 188 -5.11 -16.69 7.16
N SER A 189 -4.74 -15.45 6.84
CA SER A 189 -5.30 -14.24 7.44
C SER A 189 -5.58 -13.16 6.41
N GLU A 190 -6.51 -12.26 6.74
CA GLU A 190 -6.80 -11.02 6.01
C GLU A 190 -7.03 -9.85 6.98
N ALA A 191 -6.71 -8.64 6.53
CA ALA A 191 -7.02 -7.39 7.21
C ALA A 191 -7.57 -6.33 6.24
N LEU A 192 -8.44 -5.48 6.79
CA LEU A 192 -8.96 -4.23 6.22
C LEU A 192 -8.56 -3.09 7.17
N ALA A 193 -7.86 -2.07 6.68
CA ALA A 193 -7.39 -0.98 7.54
C ALA A 193 -7.40 0.39 6.82
N PRO A 194 -8.11 1.41 7.35
CA PRO A 194 -7.92 2.80 6.95
C PRO A 194 -6.78 3.44 7.75
N HIS A 195 -5.93 4.19 7.05
CA HIS A 195 -4.78 4.90 7.59
C HIS A 195 -4.85 6.38 7.19
N PRO A 196 -5.42 7.24 8.06
CA PRO A 196 -5.52 8.66 7.78
C PRO A 196 -4.17 9.37 8.01
N CYS A 197 -4.01 10.51 7.36
CA CYS A 197 -2.89 11.42 7.54
C CYS A 197 -3.39 12.85 7.77
N ASP A 198 -2.60 13.67 8.47
CA ASP A 198 -2.92 15.08 8.71
C ASP A 198 -3.12 15.86 7.41
N THR A 199 -2.38 15.49 6.36
CA THR A 199 -2.59 15.92 4.98
C THR A 199 -2.88 14.67 4.14
N PRO A 200 -4.07 14.55 3.52
CA PRO A 200 -4.44 13.36 2.74
C PRO A 200 -3.52 13.10 1.55
N GLY A 201 -3.36 14.09 0.67
CA GLY A 201 -2.52 13.97 -0.51
C GLY A 201 -1.02 13.92 -0.23
N GLN A 202 -0.25 13.59 -1.27
CA GLN A 202 1.20 13.39 -1.17
C GLN A 202 1.96 14.59 -0.55
N THR A 203 2.78 14.29 0.46
CA THR A 203 3.74 15.21 1.08
C THR A 203 5.09 14.54 1.27
N MET A 204 6.18 15.31 1.20
CA MET A 204 7.53 14.80 1.47
C MET A 204 7.93 15.11 2.91
N CYS A 205 8.55 14.13 3.57
CA CYS A 205 9.04 14.23 4.94
C CYS A 205 10.57 14.00 4.99
N GLU A 206 11.18 14.32 6.13
CA GLU A 206 12.63 14.30 6.31
C GLU A 206 13.06 13.41 7.48
N GLY A 207 13.91 12.43 7.20
CA GLY A 207 14.55 11.58 8.20
C GLY A 207 13.57 10.87 9.12
N ASN A 208 13.90 10.81 10.42
CA ASN A 208 13.04 10.16 11.42
C ASN A 208 11.74 10.92 11.72
N ALA A 209 11.62 12.20 11.31
CA ALA A 209 10.37 12.95 11.47
C ALA A 209 9.28 12.46 10.51
N CYS A 210 9.64 11.61 9.54
CA CYS A 210 8.66 10.88 8.73
C CYS A 210 7.75 9.96 9.57
N GLY A 211 8.23 9.44 10.71
CA GLY A 211 7.53 8.34 11.37
C GLY A 211 7.50 7.08 10.51
N GLY A 212 6.47 6.28 10.67
CA GLY A 212 6.28 5.05 9.92
C GLY A 212 7.32 3.96 10.24
N THR A 213 7.18 2.84 9.54
CA THR A 213 7.92 1.60 9.83
C THR A 213 9.45 1.74 9.76
N TYR A 214 9.99 2.65 8.94
CA TYR A 214 11.43 2.80 8.73
C TYR A 214 12.09 3.89 9.61
N SER A 215 11.39 4.39 10.62
CA SER A 215 11.89 5.42 11.54
C SER A 215 12.13 4.87 12.94
N ASN A 216 12.96 5.58 13.72
CA ASN A 216 13.24 5.22 15.12
C ASN A 216 11.97 5.21 16.01
N ASP A 217 10.99 6.05 15.66
CA ASP A 217 9.68 6.12 16.29
C ASP A 217 8.64 6.20 15.17
N ARG A 218 7.79 5.17 15.06
CA ARG A 218 6.77 5.09 14.00
C ARG A 218 5.70 6.17 14.16
N TYR A 219 5.45 6.67 15.37
CA TYR A 219 4.39 7.63 15.69
C TYR A 219 4.84 9.10 15.63
N ALA A 220 6.09 9.34 15.20
CA ALA A 220 6.68 10.68 15.11
C ALA A 220 6.18 11.51 13.92
N GLY A 221 5.51 10.86 12.96
CA GLY A 221 5.09 11.43 11.69
C GLY A 221 3.70 12.07 11.69
N THR A 222 3.21 12.31 10.48
CA THR A 222 1.91 12.95 10.18
C THR A 222 0.86 11.98 9.64
N CYS A 223 1.18 10.68 9.62
CA CYS A 223 0.33 9.61 9.14
C CYS A 223 0.23 8.54 10.22
N ASP A 224 -0.94 7.93 10.33
CA ASP A 224 -1.17 6.77 11.18
C ASP A 224 -0.49 5.53 10.59
N PRO A 225 0.59 5.01 11.21
CA PRO A 225 1.30 3.87 10.67
C PRO A 225 0.60 2.53 10.99
N ASP A 226 -0.40 2.52 11.90
CA ASP A 226 -1.05 1.31 12.41
C ASP A 226 -2.44 1.09 11.80
N GLY A 227 -3.19 2.16 11.57
CA GLY A 227 -4.55 2.10 11.05
C GLY A 227 -5.58 1.65 12.07
N CYS A 228 -6.85 1.59 11.64
CA CYS A 228 -7.93 0.93 12.38
C CYS A 228 -8.30 -0.41 11.72
N ASP A 229 -7.56 -1.46 12.07
CA ASP A 229 -7.67 -2.76 11.40
C ASP A 229 -8.90 -3.58 11.80
N PHE A 230 -9.45 -4.30 10.83
CA PHE A 230 -10.37 -5.42 11.05
C PHE A 230 -9.81 -6.70 10.43
N ASN A 231 -9.11 -7.48 11.26
CA ASN A 231 -8.76 -8.87 10.95
C ASN A 231 -9.70 -9.81 11.72
N PRO A 232 -10.50 -10.68 11.06
CA PRO A 232 -11.45 -11.57 11.72
C PRO A 232 -10.85 -12.46 12.82
N TYR A 233 -9.62 -12.96 12.61
CA TYR A 233 -8.92 -13.77 13.58
C TYR A 233 -8.53 -12.93 14.80
N ARG A 234 -7.95 -11.73 14.58
CA ARG A 234 -7.57 -10.79 15.65
C ARG A 234 -8.79 -10.30 16.44
N GLN A 235 -9.95 -10.21 15.80
CA GLN A 235 -11.24 -9.92 16.42
C GLN A 235 -11.90 -11.14 17.10
N GLY A 236 -11.16 -12.24 17.24
CA GLY A 236 -11.53 -13.42 18.03
C GLY A 236 -12.37 -14.46 17.30
N VAL A 237 -12.50 -14.38 15.97
CA VAL A 237 -13.27 -15.33 15.16
C VAL A 237 -12.34 -16.16 14.28
N THR A 238 -11.70 -17.15 14.90
CA THR A 238 -10.60 -17.93 14.31
C THR A 238 -11.04 -19.01 13.30
N ASN A 239 -12.33 -19.13 13.01
CA ASN A 239 -12.89 -20.11 12.07
C ASN A 239 -13.65 -19.46 10.90
N PHE A 240 -13.45 -18.15 10.70
CA PHE A 240 -14.12 -17.39 9.65
C PHE A 240 -13.38 -17.45 8.31
N TYR A 241 -12.11 -17.05 8.29
CA TYR A 241 -11.29 -16.94 7.08
C TYR A 241 -10.12 -17.91 7.13
N GLY A 242 -9.93 -18.73 6.09
CA GLY A 242 -8.82 -19.66 5.99
C GLY A 242 -9.14 -20.93 5.20
N PRO A 243 -8.21 -21.89 5.10
CA PRO A 243 -8.37 -23.04 4.22
C PRO A 243 -9.47 -23.99 4.72
N GLY A 244 -10.61 -24.03 4.02
CA GLY A 244 -11.81 -24.80 4.40
C GLY A 244 -12.69 -24.15 5.48
N MET A 245 -12.53 -22.85 5.73
CA MET A 245 -13.34 -22.09 6.71
C MET A 245 -14.62 -21.50 6.08
N THR A 246 -15.28 -20.57 6.78
CA THR A 246 -16.52 -19.92 6.31
C THR A 246 -16.30 -19.20 4.97
N VAL A 247 -15.20 -18.45 4.87
CA VAL A 247 -14.60 -18.00 3.61
C VAL A 247 -13.42 -18.93 3.34
N ASP A 248 -13.59 -19.82 2.35
CA ASP A 248 -12.61 -20.87 2.05
C ASP A 248 -11.52 -20.36 1.10
N THR A 249 -10.32 -20.13 1.63
CA THR A 249 -9.18 -19.61 0.86
C THR A 249 -8.58 -20.61 -0.13
N LYS A 250 -9.06 -21.86 -0.19
CA LYS A 250 -8.64 -22.85 -1.20
C LYS A 250 -9.23 -22.60 -2.59
N SER A 251 -10.14 -21.64 -2.72
CA SER A 251 -10.76 -21.29 -3.99
C SER A 251 -11.00 -19.78 -4.08
N PRO A 252 -11.15 -19.22 -5.29
CA PRO A 252 -11.44 -17.81 -5.43
C PRO A 252 -12.74 -17.39 -4.74
N PHE A 253 -12.81 -16.14 -4.31
CA PHE A 253 -14.00 -15.50 -3.77
C PHE A 253 -14.02 -14.01 -4.11
N THR A 254 -15.21 -13.41 -4.02
CA THR A 254 -15.41 -11.98 -4.17
C THR A 254 -15.27 -11.30 -2.81
N VAL A 255 -14.60 -10.15 -2.78
CA VAL A 255 -14.52 -9.23 -1.64
C VAL A 255 -15.28 -7.96 -2.01
N VAL A 256 -16.19 -7.53 -1.14
CA VAL A 256 -16.97 -6.29 -1.29
C VAL A 256 -16.66 -5.39 -0.09
N THR A 257 -16.25 -4.15 -0.36
CA THR A 257 -16.02 -3.14 0.68
C THR A 257 -16.88 -1.92 0.39
N GLN A 258 -17.74 -1.53 1.34
CA GLN A 258 -18.65 -0.39 1.21
C GLN A 258 -18.22 0.74 2.11
N PHE A 259 -18.34 1.98 1.63
CA PHE A 259 -17.92 3.19 2.34
C PHE A 259 -19.14 4.07 2.59
N LEU A 260 -19.76 3.89 3.74
CA LEU A 260 -20.99 4.59 4.07
C LEU A 260 -20.69 5.97 4.62
N THR A 261 -21.43 6.96 4.14
CA THR A 261 -21.39 8.32 4.65
C THR A 261 -22.55 8.56 5.60
N ASP A 262 -22.36 9.51 6.52
CA ASP A 262 -23.32 9.88 7.56
C ASP A 262 -24.71 10.29 7.04
N ASP A 263 -24.76 10.86 5.83
CA ASP A 263 -25.99 11.29 5.16
C ASP A 263 -26.40 10.43 3.94
N GLY A 264 -25.64 9.38 3.63
CA GLY A 264 -25.89 8.50 2.48
C GLY A 264 -25.66 9.16 1.12
N THR A 265 -24.82 10.20 1.05
CA THR A 265 -24.41 10.87 -0.19
C THR A 265 -22.89 10.78 -0.40
N SER A 266 -22.41 10.96 -1.63
CA SER A 266 -20.97 10.97 -1.94
C SER A 266 -20.23 12.22 -1.47
N THR A 267 -20.92 13.11 -0.75
CA THR A 267 -20.38 14.35 -0.15
C THR A 267 -20.50 14.37 1.37
N GLY A 268 -21.08 13.31 1.97
CA GLY A 268 -21.17 13.16 3.40
C GLY A 268 -19.85 12.69 4.01
N THR A 269 -19.75 12.76 5.33
CA THR A 269 -18.54 12.32 6.06
C THR A 269 -18.53 10.79 6.12
N LEU A 270 -17.39 10.16 5.82
CA LEU A 270 -17.21 8.71 5.99
C LEU A 270 -17.50 8.33 7.45
N SER A 271 -18.41 7.38 7.64
CA SER A 271 -18.90 7.00 8.98
C SER A 271 -18.78 5.51 9.28
N GLU A 272 -18.79 4.66 8.25
CA GLU A 272 -18.71 3.21 8.43
C GLU A 272 -18.12 2.54 7.19
N ILE A 273 -17.16 1.63 7.40
CA ILE A 273 -16.64 0.75 6.35
C ILE A 273 -17.15 -0.66 6.59
N LYS A 274 -17.90 -1.21 5.62
CA LYS A 274 -18.47 -2.57 5.70
C LYS A 274 -17.75 -3.55 4.79
N ARG A 275 -17.71 -4.80 5.24
CA ARG A 275 -17.13 -5.91 4.50
C ARG A 275 -18.14 -7.03 4.28
N PHE A 276 -18.21 -7.50 3.03
CA PHE A 276 -18.90 -8.73 2.64
C PHE A 276 -18.01 -9.56 1.73
N TYR A 277 -18.32 -10.86 1.67
CA TYR A 277 -17.71 -11.81 0.76
C TYR A 277 -18.80 -12.49 -0.07
N VAL A 278 -18.47 -12.90 -1.29
CA VAL A 278 -19.32 -13.79 -2.08
C VAL A 278 -18.53 -15.01 -2.49
N GLN A 279 -18.97 -16.19 -2.05
CA GLN A 279 -18.33 -17.45 -2.42
C GLN A 279 -19.41 -18.51 -2.65
N ASN A 280 -19.28 -19.27 -3.75
CA ASN A 280 -20.24 -20.30 -4.14
C ASN A 280 -21.70 -19.78 -4.20
N GLY A 281 -21.88 -18.54 -4.66
CA GLY A 281 -23.18 -17.88 -4.78
C GLY A 281 -23.82 -17.45 -3.44
N LYS A 282 -23.08 -17.51 -2.33
CA LYS A 282 -23.56 -17.07 -1.01
C LYS A 282 -22.89 -15.75 -0.62
N VAL A 283 -23.70 -14.78 -0.21
CA VAL A 283 -23.23 -13.56 0.45
C VAL A 283 -22.92 -13.87 1.92
N ILE A 284 -21.75 -13.50 2.38
CA ILE A 284 -21.23 -13.74 3.73
C ILE A 284 -20.82 -12.37 4.30
N GLY A 285 -21.48 -11.91 5.36
CA GLY A 285 -21.06 -10.69 6.06
C GLY A 285 -19.81 -10.93 6.90
N GLN A 286 -19.01 -9.88 7.11
CA GLN A 286 -17.92 -9.88 8.09
C GLN A 286 -18.42 -10.36 9.47
N PRO A 287 -17.64 -11.14 10.23
CA PRO A 287 -18.12 -11.70 11.48
C PRO A 287 -18.13 -10.63 12.57
N GLN A 288 -18.97 -10.83 13.59
CA GLN A 288 -18.99 -9.96 14.77
C GLN A 288 -17.73 -10.17 15.60
N SER A 289 -17.09 -9.08 16.05
CA SER A 289 -16.00 -9.17 17.03
C SER A 289 -16.47 -9.87 18.31
N THR A 290 -15.63 -10.74 18.84
CA THR A 290 -15.85 -11.45 20.13
C THR A 290 -14.95 -10.94 21.24
N VAL A 291 -14.11 -9.93 20.94
CA VAL A 291 -13.20 -9.30 21.91
C VAL A 291 -14.02 -8.52 22.94
N ALA A 292 -13.72 -8.72 24.22
CA ALA A 292 -14.45 -8.04 25.29
C ALA A 292 -14.31 -6.51 25.18
N GLY A 293 -15.43 -5.81 25.11
CA GLY A 293 -15.47 -4.34 24.98
C GLY A 293 -15.43 -3.84 23.54
N VAL A 294 -15.24 -4.71 22.55
CA VAL A 294 -15.25 -4.38 21.11
C VAL A 294 -16.42 -5.11 20.46
N SER A 295 -17.34 -4.38 19.85
CA SER A 295 -18.55 -4.96 19.25
C SER A 295 -18.76 -4.48 17.83
N GLY A 296 -19.51 -5.24 17.04
CA GLY A 296 -19.78 -4.92 15.63
C GLY A 296 -18.94 -5.76 14.68
N ASN A 297 -19.20 -5.59 13.38
CA ASN A 297 -18.51 -6.26 12.28
C ASN A 297 -18.10 -5.29 11.17
N SER A 298 -17.95 -4.02 11.51
CA SER A 298 -17.63 -2.93 10.61
C SER A 298 -16.71 -1.95 11.32
N ILE A 299 -15.96 -1.20 10.53
CA ILE A 299 -15.06 -0.17 11.05
C ILE A 299 -15.86 1.13 11.19
N THR A 300 -15.93 1.62 12.42
CA THR A 300 -16.53 2.91 12.82
C THR A 300 -15.61 3.57 13.83
N ASP A 301 -15.67 4.89 14.02
CA ASP A 301 -14.85 5.56 15.04
C ASP A 301 -15.03 4.95 16.45
N SER A 302 -16.25 4.51 16.77
CA SER A 302 -16.53 3.83 18.04
C SER A 302 -15.88 2.45 18.16
N PHE A 303 -15.88 1.68 17.07
CA PHE A 303 -15.15 0.41 16.99
C PHE A 303 -13.65 0.65 17.15
N CYS A 304 -13.08 1.59 16.38
CA CYS A 304 -11.65 1.91 16.40
C CYS A 304 -11.15 2.28 17.79
N LYS A 305 -11.85 3.21 18.45
CA LYS A 305 -11.50 3.65 19.80
C LYS A 305 -11.58 2.52 20.83
N ALA A 306 -12.62 1.68 20.75
CA ALA A 306 -12.78 0.53 21.63
C ALA A 306 -11.71 -0.54 21.38
N GLN A 307 -11.38 -0.77 20.11
CA GLN A 307 -10.40 -1.75 19.64
C GLN A 307 -9.00 -1.39 20.13
N LYS A 308 -8.54 -0.15 19.89
CA LYS A 308 -7.24 0.33 20.39
C LYS A 308 -7.16 0.25 21.91
N ALA A 309 -8.20 0.66 22.63
CA ALA A 309 -8.24 0.58 24.08
C ALA A 309 -8.22 -0.86 24.62
N ALA A 310 -8.94 -1.80 23.99
CA ALA A 310 -8.99 -3.19 24.41
C ALA A 310 -7.68 -3.94 24.13
N PHE A 311 -6.99 -3.61 23.03
CA PHE A 311 -5.71 -4.20 22.66
C PHE A 311 -4.51 -3.52 23.34
N GLY A 312 -4.69 -2.31 23.88
CA GLY A 312 -3.61 -1.54 24.50
C GLY A 312 -2.68 -0.89 23.46
N ASP A 313 -3.17 -0.71 22.24
CA ASP A 313 -2.45 -0.05 21.14
C ASP A 313 -2.60 1.48 21.25
N THR A 314 -1.60 2.22 20.74
CA THR A 314 -1.71 3.68 20.61
C THR A 314 -2.83 4.03 19.63
N ASP A 315 -3.72 4.94 20.02
CA ASP A 315 -4.81 5.44 19.17
C ASP A 315 -4.30 6.58 18.25
N ASP A 316 -3.37 6.24 17.36
CA ASP A 316 -2.81 7.16 16.37
C ASP A 316 -3.82 7.47 15.25
N PHE A 317 -4.72 6.52 14.98
CA PHE A 317 -5.87 6.66 14.08
C PHE A 317 -6.73 7.89 14.43
N THR A 318 -7.15 8.02 15.69
CA THR A 318 -7.96 9.18 16.11
C THR A 318 -7.16 10.49 16.08
N LYS A 319 -5.87 10.43 16.41
CA LYS A 319 -4.97 11.60 16.39
C LYS A 319 -4.83 12.18 14.97
N HIS A 320 -4.78 11.33 13.95
CA HIS A 320 -4.62 11.72 12.54
C HIS A 320 -5.94 11.88 11.77
N GLY A 321 -7.07 12.00 12.48
CA GLY A 321 -8.34 12.42 11.89
C GLY A 321 -9.41 11.33 11.74
N ALA A 322 -9.12 10.09 12.16
CA ALA A 322 -10.05 8.97 12.15
C ALA A 322 -10.71 8.75 10.77
N LEU A 323 -11.97 8.26 10.74
CA LEU A 323 -12.68 8.06 9.47
C LEU A 323 -12.97 9.36 8.71
N ALA A 324 -13.13 10.49 9.39
CA ALA A 324 -13.29 11.78 8.71
C ALA A 324 -12.04 12.16 7.90
N GLY A 325 -10.85 11.95 8.47
CA GLY A 325 -9.57 12.15 7.77
C GLY A 325 -9.40 11.20 6.58
N MET A 326 -9.77 9.93 6.75
CA MET A 326 -9.77 8.95 5.65
C MET A 326 -10.77 9.36 4.55
N GLY A 327 -11.96 9.84 4.92
CA GLY A 327 -12.97 10.33 3.99
C GLY A 327 -12.48 11.51 3.15
N ALA A 328 -11.71 12.43 3.73
CA ALA A 328 -11.11 13.55 3.00
C ALA A 328 -10.16 13.08 1.87
N ALA A 329 -9.42 11.98 2.06
CA ALA A 329 -8.58 11.41 0.99
C ALA A 329 -9.41 10.86 -0.19
N PHE A 330 -10.58 10.27 0.09
CA PHE A 330 -11.47 9.82 -0.99
C PHE A 330 -12.02 10.98 -1.83
N GLU A 331 -12.20 12.18 -1.25
CA GLU A 331 -12.65 13.36 -1.98
C GLU A 331 -11.64 13.84 -3.03
N GLU A 332 -10.33 13.73 -2.74
CA GLU A 332 -9.25 13.99 -3.71
C GLU A 332 -9.17 12.90 -4.80
N GLY A 333 -9.83 11.77 -4.56
CA GLY A 333 -9.75 10.53 -5.31
C GLY A 333 -8.46 9.79 -4.97
N MET A 334 -8.44 8.46 -5.03
CA MET A 334 -7.25 7.67 -4.70
C MET A 334 -6.86 6.73 -5.83
N VAL A 335 -5.58 6.37 -5.91
CA VAL A 335 -5.03 5.46 -6.92
C VAL A 335 -5.08 4.03 -6.40
N LEU A 336 -5.63 3.12 -7.21
CA LEU A 336 -5.64 1.70 -6.89
C LEU A 336 -4.24 1.09 -7.04
N VAL A 337 -3.80 0.41 -6.00
CA VAL A 337 -2.55 -0.35 -5.93
C VAL A 337 -2.84 -1.84 -5.78
N MET A 338 -2.08 -2.67 -6.49
CA MET A 338 -2.08 -4.13 -6.38
C MET A 338 -0.64 -4.60 -6.23
N SER A 339 -0.33 -5.35 -5.17
CA SER A 339 1.03 -5.75 -4.85
C SER A 339 1.12 -7.16 -4.29
N LEU A 340 2.35 -7.69 -4.26
CA LEU A 340 2.70 -8.93 -3.58
C LEU A 340 4.11 -8.80 -3.02
N TRP A 341 4.28 -9.03 -1.72
CA TRP A 341 5.54 -8.81 -1.02
C TRP A 341 5.69 -9.70 0.22
N ASP A 342 6.92 -9.79 0.72
CA ASP A 342 7.29 -10.31 2.04
C ASP A 342 7.82 -9.18 2.93
N ASP A 343 7.69 -9.33 4.24
CA ASP A 343 7.93 -8.25 5.19
C ASP A 343 9.31 -8.36 5.85
N HIS A 344 10.22 -7.47 5.44
CA HIS A 344 11.56 -7.37 5.99
C HIS A 344 11.62 -6.67 7.36
N ASN A 345 10.55 -6.08 7.86
CA ASN A 345 10.51 -5.45 9.18
C ASN A 345 10.02 -6.41 10.27
N SER A 346 8.89 -7.09 10.02
CA SER A 346 8.16 -7.86 11.04
C SER A 346 7.78 -9.28 10.60
N ASN A 347 8.30 -9.76 9.47
CA ASN A 347 8.06 -11.11 8.92
C ASN A 347 6.58 -11.44 8.69
N MET A 348 5.73 -10.42 8.54
CA MET A 348 4.27 -10.55 8.37
C MET A 348 3.51 -11.05 9.60
N PHE A 349 4.17 -11.12 10.77
CA PHE A 349 3.53 -11.65 11.99
C PHE A 349 2.34 -10.81 12.45
N TRP A 350 2.36 -9.50 12.19
CA TRP A 350 1.25 -8.60 12.49
C TRP A 350 -0.05 -8.99 11.76
N LEU A 351 0.06 -9.71 10.63
CA LEU A 351 -1.08 -10.19 9.85
C LEU A 351 -1.45 -11.64 10.20
N ASP A 352 -0.47 -12.53 10.33
CA ASP A 352 -0.70 -13.99 10.33
C ASP A 352 -0.17 -14.79 11.52
N SER A 353 0.31 -14.14 12.60
CA SER A 353 0.83 -14.82 13.80
C SER A 353 0.62 -14.06 15.12
#